data_AF-A0A6N3R648-F1
#
_entry.id   AF-A0A6N3R648-F1
#
_cell.length_a   1.000
_cell.length_b   1.000
_cell.length_c   1.000
_cell.angle_alpha   90.00
_cell.angle_beta   90.00
_cell.angle_gamma   90.00
#
_symmetry.space_group_name_H-M   'P 1'
#
loop_
_entity.id
_entity.type
_entity.pdbx_description
1 polymer ?
#
loop_
_entity_poly.entity_id
_entity_poly.type
_entity_poly.pdbx_seq_one_letter_code
_entity_poly.pdbx_strand_id
1 'polypeptide(L)' 'MFCVQCEQTIRTPAGNGCSYAQGMCGKTAETSDLQDLLIAALQGLSA' A
#
# COMPACT_ATOMS: atom_id res chain seq x y z
N MET A 1 -4.58 -4.98 0.73
CA MET A 1 -3.41 -4.08 0.71
C MET A 1 -2.10 -4.81 0.40
N PHE A 2 -1.23 -4.13 -0.34
CA PHE A 2 0.21 -4.38 -0.38
C PHE A 2 0.93 -3.04 -0.60
N CYS A 3 1.72 -2.59 0.38
CA CYS A 3 2.33 -1.25 0.33
C CYS A 3 3.82 -1.26 0.72
N VAL A 4 4.68 -0.82 -0.19
CA VAL A 4 6.15 -0.78 -0.05
C VAL A 4 6.75 0.62 -0.25
N GLN A 5 5.91 1.67 -0.27
CA GLN A 5 6.31 3.00 -0.72
C GLN A 5 7.21 3.79 0.25
N CYS A 6 7.18 3.48 1.55
CA CYS A 6 7.96 4.19 2.56
C CYS A 6 9.09 3.32 3.11
N GLU A 7 10.13 3.98 3.62
CA GLU A 7 11.31 3.32 4.19
C GLU A 7 10.95 2.41 5.38
N GLN A 8 9.93 2.79 6.15
CA GLN A 8 9.45 2.04 7.31
C GLN A 8 8.51 0.88 6.95
N THR A 9 8.40 0.48 5.68
CA THR A 9 7.61 -0.70 5.32
C THR A 9 8.16 -1.97 5.98
N ILE A 10 7.30 -2.98 6.19
CA ILE A 10 7.72 -4.23 6.83
C ILE A 10 8.83 -4.88 6.01
N ARG A 11 9.95 -5.20 6.67
CA ARG A 11 11.06 -5.99 6.12
C ARG A 11 11.41 -7.09 7.10
N THR A 12 11.11 -8.33 6.73
CA THR A 12 11.40 -9.51 7.54
C THR A 12 11.90 -10.65 6.65
N PRO A 13 12.55 -11.69 7.22
CA PRO A 13 12.92 -12.88 6.46
C PRO A 13 11.72 -13.60 5.82
N ALA A 14 10.52 -13.45 6.39
CA ALA A 14 9.29 -14.07 5.89
C ALA A 14 8.65 -13.29 4.73
N GLY A 15 9.05 -12.03 4.50
CA GLY A 15 8.48 -11.20 3.46
C GLY A 15 8.73 -9.71 3.65
N ASN A 16 8.57 -8.97 2.55
CA ASN A 16 8.66 -7.51 2.48
C ASN A 16 7.30 -6.91 2.12
N GLY A 17 7.04 -5.71 2.63
CA GLY A 17 5.82 -4.95 2.36
C GLY A 17 4.77 -5.08 3.45
N CYS A 18 4.02 -4.00 3.66
CA CYS A 18 2.85 -4.01 4.52
C CYS A 18 1.71 -4.77 3.80
N SER A 19 1.41 -5.98 4.26
CA SER A 19 0.42 -6.90 3.65
C SER A 19 -0.63 -7.44 4.64
N TYR A 20 -0.85 -6.74 5.76
CA TYR A 20 -1.77 -7.14 6.84
C TYR A 20 -2.94 -6.15 6.97
N ALA A 21 -3.65 -6.14 8.11
CA ALA A 21 -4.77 -5.20 8.35
C ALA A 21 -4.32 -3.73 8.41
N GLN A 22 -3.06 -3.47 8.73
CA GLN A 22 -2.50 -2.12 8.86
C GLN A 22 -1.00 -2.13 8.53
N GLY A 23 -0.52 -1.05 7.90
CA GLY A 23 0.90 -0.82 7.69
C GLY A 23 1.62 -0.21 8.90
N MET A 24 2.94 -0.23 8.87
CA MET A 24 3.79 0.34 9.93
C MET A 24 3.54 1.83 10.20
N CYS A 25 3.07 2.57 9.19
CA CYS A 25 2.71 3.98 9.29
C CYS A 25 1.27 4.23 9.79
N GLY A 26 0.51 3.20 10.17
CA GLY A 26 -0.88 3.34 10.61
C GLY A 26 -1.93 3.29 9.49
N LYS A 27 -1.52 3.23 8.22
CA LYS A 27 -2.44 3.09 7.09
C LYS A 27 -3.21 1.77 7.16
N THR A 28 -4.54 1.82 7.24
CA THR A 28 -5.39 0.61 7.22
C THR A 28 -5.41 -0.02 5.83
N ALA A 29 -5.75 -1.32 5.77
CA ALA A 29 -5.88 -2.03 4.51
C ALA A 29 -6.90 -1.37 3.57
N GLU A 30 -8.07 -0.99 4.10
CA GLU A 30 -9.12 -0.28 3.35
C GLU A 30 -8.60 1.04 2.76
N THR A 31 -7.89 1.85 3.56
CA THR A 31 -7.29 3.10 3.07
C THR A 31 -6.25 2.84 1.99
N SER A 32 -5.46 1.77 2.11
CA SER A 32 -4.49 1.40 1.07
C SER A 32 -5.17 0.98 -0.22
N ASP A 33 -6.22 0.17 -0.14
CA ASP A 33 -6.92 -0.33 -1.32
C ASP A 33 -7.65 0.83 -2.05
N LEU A 34 -8.17 1.82 -1.31
CA LEU A 34 -8.71 3.05 -1.90
C LEU A 34 -7.62 3.91 -2.57
N GLN A 35 -6.41 3.98 -2.01
CA GLN A 35 -5.29 4.66 -2.65
C GLN A 35 -4.88 3.95 -3.95
N ASP A 36 -4.88 2.61 -3.97
CA ASP A 36 -4.57 1.82 -5.15
C ASP A 36 -5.59 2.08 -6.28
N LEU A 37 -6.89 2.11 -5.95
CA LEU A 37 -7.96 2.47 -6.88
C LEU A 37 -7.84 3.91 -7.39
N LEU A 38 -7.50 4.86 -6.51
CA LEU A 38 -7.29 6.26 -6.91
C LEU A 38 -6.14 6.36 -7.94
N ILE A 39 -5.01 5.70 -7.70
CA ILE A 39 -3.89 5.70 -8.65
C ILE A 39 -4.29 5.05 -9.97
N ALA A 40 -5.03 3.93 -9.95
CA ALA A 40 -5.52 3.30 -11.17
C ALA A 40 -6.46 4.23 -11.98
N ALA A 41 -7.34 4.96 -11.30
CA ALA A 41 -8.22 5.94 -11.95
C ALA A 41 -7.43 7.12 -12.55
N LEU A 42 -6.41 7.62 -11.84
CA LEU A 42 -5.54 8.68 -12.34
C LEU A 42 -4.72 8.24 -13.55
N GLN A 43 -4.22 6.99 -13.55
CA GLN A 43 -3.56 6.40 -14.71
C GLN A 43 -4.51 6.33 -15.91
N GLY A 44 -5.75 5.88 -15.72
CA GLY A 44 -6.78 5.86 -16.76
C GLY A 44 -7.14 7.24 -17.29
N LEU A 45 -7.12 8.27 -16.44
CA LEU A 45 -7.35 9.66 -16.85
C LEU A 45 -6.17 10.25 -17.65
N SER A 46 -4.95 9.76 -17.41
CA SER A 46 -3.73 10.26 -18.09
C SER A 46 -3.45 9.63 -19.46
N ALA A 47 -4.22 8.61 -19.85
CA ALA A 47 -4.11 7.89 -21.12
C ALA A 47 -4.79 8.63 -22.27
#